data_AF-A0A8S2WCM1-F1
#
_entry.id   AF-A0A8S2WCM1-F1
#
_cell.length_a   1.000
_cell.length_b   1.000
_cell.length_c   1.000
_cell.angle_alpha   90.00
_cell.angle_beta   90.00
_cell.angle_gamma   90.00
#
_symmetry.space_group_name_H-M   'P 1'
#
loop_
_entity.id
_entity.type
_entity.pdbx_description
1 polymer ?
#
loop_
_entity_poly.entity_id
_entity_poly.type
_entity_poly.pdbx_seq_one_letter_code
_entity_poly.pdbx_strand_id
1 'polypeptide(L)'
;MPSVNDFISPLWYPAANSMSTHNFMTMTYFEMVKNVFTRLFRVIIADFFTLKSHNIKRRHFGVRELDHVTDITQQYPLFISSPIGLDFAHPVLPSHFLIGPYFRPDYDKKVLPNDLQLWLDEAPNVIYISFGTYASPTLERIQIIHLALTKQNKTLRYLWSLSEPFQYLLEKANINQLSNVRYASYLPQIEILKHENVILFISHGGFNSVAESLIFNKPMLIIPLTAHALDHVDNGLRAEKSGCGIMHFGWNLKPILLQQQISLLLQNITVNIDDNMTYPNPIDFKKMNHFFAAAHRIGRLLRSAGGTTRAATIIEEFLEFGYQHLIFNQPNYKQSFIIYSLVLLVTTTIIVLLVLLPYCCCRICYR
;
A
#
# COMPACT_ATOMS: atom_id res chain seq x y z
N MET A 1 19.30 -21.49 -13.47
CA MET A 1 19.68 -20.92 -12.16
C MET A 1 20.21 -19.52 -12.42
N PRO A 2 19.71 -18.47 -11.75
CA PRO A 2 20.32 -17.15 -11.86
C PRO A 2 21.76 -17.23 -11.33
N SER A 3 22.68 -16.54 -12.00
CA SER A 3 24.11 -16.64 -11.70
C SER A 3 24.45 -15.94 -10.38
N VAL A 4 25.50 -16.40 -9.71
CA VAL A 4 26.00 -15.89 -8.42
C VAL A 4 26.36 -14.38 -8.47
N ASN A 5 26.40 -13.77 -9.66
CA ASN A 5 26.65 -12.34 -9.87
C ASN A 5 25.42 -11.42 -9.71
N ASP A 6 24.23 -11.96 -9.48
CA ASP A 6 23.00 -11.18 -9.27
C ASP A 6 22.80 -10.71 -7.81
N PHE A 7 23.85 -10.75 -6.97
CA PHE A 7 23.81 -10.23 -5.60
C PHE A 7 23.82 -8.69 -5.61
N ILE A 8 22.64 -8.11 -5.79
CA ILE A 8 22.42 -6.68 -5.65
C ILE A 8 22.44 -6.32 -4.15
N SER A 9 23.40 -5.49 -3.74
CA SER A 9 23.52 -5.01 -2.35
C SER A 9 22.21 -4.38 -1.84
N PRO A 10 21.84 -4.60 -0.55
CA PRO A 10 20.66 -4.00 0.09
C PRO A 10 20.55 -2.48 -0.03
N LEU A 11 21.68 -1.81 -0.28
CA LEU A 11 21.79 -0.36 -0.52
C LEU A 11 21.05 0.10 -1.79
N TRP A 12 20.89 -0.78 -2.77
CA TRP A 12 20.33 -0.45 -4.07
C TRP A 12 18.80 -0.56 -4.12
N TYR A 13 18.17 -1.13 -3.08
CA TYR A 13 16.72 -1.22 -3.01
C TYR A 13 16.09 0.14 -2.77
N PRO A 14 14.95 0.44 -3.42
CA PRO A 14 14.27 1.71 -3.23
C PRO A 14 13.93 1.94 -1.77
N ALA A 15 14.13 3.17 -1.30
CA ALA A 15 13.72 3.55 0.03
C ALA A 15 12.19 3.50 0.09
N ALA A 16 11.61 2.88 1.13
CA ALA A 16 10.16 2.95 1.36
C ALA A 16 9.73 4.44 1.30
N ASN A 17 8.73 4.79 0.48
CA ASN A 17 8.30 6.17 0.18
C ASN A 17 9.20 6.99 -0.79
N SER A 18 10.14 6.41 -1.53
CA SER A 18 10.77 7.13 -2.66
C SER A 18 9.80 7.10 -3.85
N MET A 19 9.12 8.22 -4.09
CA MET A 19 8.19 8.41 -5.23
C MET A 19 8.78 8.09 -6.62
N SER A 20 10.09 7.86 -6.74
CA SER A 20 10.83 7.86 -8.01
C SER A 20 11.35 6.50 -8.47
N THR A 21 10.69 5.38 -8.17
CA THR A 21 11.13 4.08 -8.72
C THR A 21 10.00 3.25 -9.26
N HIS A 22 9.59 3.56 -10.48
CA HIS A 22 8.97 2.59 -11.35
C HIS A 22 10.04 1.53 -11.67
N ASN A 23 9.84 0.31 -11.15
CA ASN A 23 10.70 -0.87 -11.38
C ASN A 23 12.17 -0.77 -10.92
N PHE A 24 12.50 -1.47 -9.82
CA PHE A 24 13.88 -1.77 -9.44
C PHE A 24 14.73 -2.38 -10.57
N MET A 25 14.11 -3.15 -11.48
CA MET A 25 14.80 -3.76 -12.63
C MET A 25 15.07 -2.82 -13.81
N THR A 26 14.53 -1.59 -13.82
CA THR A 26 14.73 -0.62 -14.91
C THR A 26 15.27 0.72 -14.41
N MET A 27 15.82 0.75 -13.19
CA MET A 27 16.38 1.97 -12.62
C MET A 27 17.67 2.38 -13.32
N THR A 28 17.79 3.67 -13.61
CA THR A 28 19.04 4.26 -14.07
C THR A 28 20.02 4.40 -12.90
N TYR A 29 21.32 4.45 -13.21
CA TYR A 29 22.37 4.69 -12.22
C TYR A 29 22.12 5.95 -11.37
N PHE A 30 21.62 7.03 -11.99
CA PHE A 30 21.30 8.27 -11.29
C PHE A 30 20.15 8.12 -10.29
N GLU A 31 19.11 7.36 -10.62
CA GLU A 31 18.01 7.08 -9.70
C GLU A 31 18.46 6.19 -8.54
N MET A 32 19.35 5.24 -8.82
CA MET A 32 19.98 4.41 -7.78
C MET A 32 20.76 5.26 -6.79
N VAL A 33 21.61 6.17 -7.28
CA VAL A 33 22.35 7.13 -6.45
C VAL A 33 21.41 8.02 -5.64
N LYS A 34 20.36 8.58 -6.28
CA LYS A 34 19.35 9.39 -5.60
C LYS A 34 18.66 8.63 -4.47
N ASN A 35 18.38 7.34 -4.65
CA ASN A 35 17.77 6.51 -3.62
C ASN A 35 18.69 6.30 -2.42
N VAL A 36 19.97 6.02 -2.65
CA VAL A 36 20.95 5.91 -1.56
C VAL A 36 20.99 7.21 -0.75
N PHE A 37 21.09 8.36 -1.42
CA PHE A 37 21.07 9.66 -0.73
C PHE A 37 19.78 9.92 0.03
N THR A 38 18.62 9.63 -0.59
CA THR A 38 17.33 9.81 0.06
C THR A 38 17.19 8.94 1.31
N ARG A 39 17.70 7.70 1.27
CA ARG A 39 17.68 6.78 2.41
C ARG A 39 18.59 7.26 3.53
N LEU A 40 19.82 7.66 3.20
CA LEU A 40 20.78 8.20 4.17
C LEU A 40 20.22 9.45 4.86
N PHE A 41 19.71 10.39 4.07
CA PHE A 41 19.16 11.63 4.58
C PHE A 41 17.96 11.39 5.50
N ARG A 42 17.10 10.41 5.18
CA ARG A 42 15.97 10.02 6.04
C ARG A 42 16.39 9.42 7.37
N VAL A 43 17.40 8.55 7.39
CA VAL A 43 17.92 7.99 8.64
C VAL A 43 18.49 9.10 9.53
N ILE A 44 19.26 10.02 8.94
CA ILE A 44 19.84 11.17 9.67
C ILE A 44 18.73 12.08 10.24
N ILE A 45 17.73 12.43 9.43
CA ILE A 45 16.58 13.22 9.88
C ILE A 45 15.81 12.50 11.00
N ALA A 46 15.57 11.20 10.84
CA ALA A 46 14.84 10.42 11.84
C ALA A 46 15.62 10.36 13.17
N ASP A 47 16.94 10.14 13.13
CA ASP A 47 17.81 10.21 14.30
C ASP A 47 17.74 11.60 14.96
N PHE A 48 17.80 12.68 14.17
CA PHE A 48 17.83 14.03 14.73
C PHE A 48 16.48 14.49 15.31
N PHE A 49 15.38 14.25 14.59
CA PHE A 49 14.06 14.79 14.92
C PHE A 49 13.15 13.80 15.66
N THR A 50 13.28 12.50 15.39
CA THR A 50 12.31 11.49 15.85
C THR A 50 12.83 10.69 17.05
N LEU A 51 14.14 10.46 17.14
CA LEU A 51 14.74 9.67 18.21
C LEU A 51 14.52 10.28 19.59
N LYS A 52 14.71 11.61 19.71
CA LYS A 52 14.54 12.32 20.98
C LYS A 52 13.12 12.15 21.55
N SER A 53 12.10 12.32 20.71
CA SER A 53 10.70 12.17 21.14
C SER A 53 10.36 10.73 21.48
N HIS A 54 10.96 9.75 20.78
CA HIS A 54 10.81 8.33 21.11
C HIS A 54 11.48 7.98 22.43
N ASN A 55 12.72 8.42 22.67
CA ASN A 55 13.46 8.13 23.90
C ASN A 55 12.79 8.74 25.14
N ILE A 56 12.15 9.91 25.02
CA ILE A 56 11.33 10.48 26.11
C ILE A 56 10.20 9.51 26.49
N LYS A 57 9.47 8.96 25.50
CA LYS A 57 8.40 7.98 25.74
C LYS A 57 8.96 6.68 26.31
N ARG A 58 10.07 6.17 25.76
CA ARG A 58 10.70 4.93 26.23
C ARG A 58 11.14 5.05 27.69
N ARG A 59 11.76 6.18 28.07
CA ARG A 59 12.13 6.48 29.46
C ARG A 59 10.90 6.52 30.37
N HIS A 60 9.81 7.15 29.94
CA HIS A 60 8.55 7.18 30.70
C HIS A 60 8.00 5.78 30.99
N PHE A 61 8.14 4.85 30.04
CA PHE A 61 7.73 3.44 30.21
C PHE A 61 8.83 2.53 30.77
N GLY A 62 9.98 3.06 31.23
CA GLY A 62 11.08 2.26 31.75
C GLY A 62 11.80 1.39 30.70
N VAL A 63 11.62 1.67 29.42
CA VAL A 63 12.26 0.96 28.31
C VAL A 63 13.58 1.64 27.95
N ARG A 64 14.63 0.85 27.71
CA ARG A 64 15.97 1.34 27.33
C ARG A 64 15.91 2.30 26.14
N GLU A 65 16.59 3.42 26.24
CA GLU A 65 16.76 4.39 25.14
C GLU A 65 17.50 3.78 23.96
N LEU A 66 17.22 4.31 22.77
CA LEU A 66 17.85 3.92 21.53
C LEU A 66 18.95 4.94 21.20
N ASP A 67 20.09 4.46 20.74
CA ASP A 67 21.18 5.32 20.29
C ASP A 67 20.91 5.77 18.84
N HIS A 68 20.24 4.92 18.05
CA HIS A 68 19.82 5.18 16.67
C HIS A 68 18.42 4.61 16.38
N VAL A 69 17.69 5.24 15.45
CA VAL A 69 16.37 4.75 14.99
C VAL A 69 16.44 3.36 14.35
N THR A 70 17.61 2.99 13.80
CA THR A 70 17.83 1.67 13.21
C THR A 70 17.98 0.56 14.25
N ASP A 71 18.27 0.89 15.51
CA ASP A 71 18.46 -0.11 16.58
C ASP A 71 17.20 -0.96 16.79
N ILE A 72 16.02 -0.38 16.59
CA ILE A 72 14.73 -1.09 16.63
C ILE A 72 14.71 -2.23 15.61
N THR A 73 15.17 -1.96 14.39
CA THR A 73 15.17 -2.94 13.30
C THR A 73 16.29 -3.96 13.43
N GLN A 74 17.35 -3.67 14.19
CA GLN A 74 18.52 -4.56 14.27
C GLN A 74 18.53 -5.44 15.51
N GLN A 75 18.01 -4.95 16.63
CA GLN A 75 18.14 -5.60 17.95
C GLN A 75 16.89 -6.36 18.39
N TYR A 76 15.78 -6.25 17.66
CA TYR A 76 14.51 -6.86 18.02
C TYR A 76 13.89 -7.58 16.83
N PRO A 77 13.19 -8.70 17.06
CA PRO A 77 12.32 -9.28 16.06
C PRO A 77 11.24 -8.28 15.65
N LEU A 78 11.01 -8.15 14.34
CA LEU A 78 10.05 -7.21 13.79
C LEU A 78 8.93 -7.98 13.09
N PHE A 79 7.70 -7.74 13.53
CA PHE A 79 6.51 -8.28 12.90
C PHE A 79 5.92 -7.24 11.94
N ILE A 80 5.96 -7.55 10.65
CA ILE A 80 5.57 -6.63 9.59
C ILE A 80 4.21 -7.07 9.03
N SER A 81 3.28 -6.12 9.00
CA SER A 81 1.89 -6.34 8.59
C SER A 81 1.70 -6.66 7.10
N SER A 82 2.78 -6.86 6.34
CA SER A 82 2.76 -6.95 4.88
C SER A 82 3.03 -8.37 4.38
N PRO A 83 2.31 -8.85 3.36
CA PRO A 83 2.55 -10.17 2.79
C PRO A 83 3.61 -10.14 1.69
N ILE A 84 4.19 -11.30 1.46
CA ILE A 84 4.89 -11.59 0.20
C ILE A 84 3.89 -11.46 -0.96
N GLY A 85 4.26 -10.75 -2.02
CA GLY A 85 3.49 -10.65 -3.27
C GLY A 85 2.72 -9.34 -3.48
N LEU A 86 2.51 -8.54 -2.43
CA LEU A 86 2.13 -7.12 -2.57
C LEU A 86 3.37 -6.23 -2.55
N ASP A 87 4.36 -6.58 -1.70
CA ASP A 87 5.61 -5.85 -1.62
C ASP A 87 6.50 -6.06 -2.83
N PHE A 88 7.28 -5.02 -3.16
CA PHE A 88 8.40 -5.17 -4.06
C PHE A 88 9.42 -6.16 -3.48
N ALA A 89 10.10 -6.90 -4.35
CA ALA A 89 11.16 -7.80 -3.91
C ALA A 89 12.25 -7.01 -3.17
N HIS A 90 12.58 -7.44 -1.95
CA HIS A 90 13.67 -6.91 -1.14
C HIS A 90 14.21 -7.96 -0.17
N PRO A 91 15.46 -7.83 0.29
CA PRO A 91 16.00 -8.69 1.34
C PRO A 91 15.20 -8.49 2.63
N VAL A 92 14.98 -9.58 3.34
CA VAL A 92 14.32 -9.62 4.65
C VAL A 92 15.31 -10.27 5.61
N LEU A 93 15.55 -9.64 6.75
CA LEU A 93 16.44 -10.20 7.77
C LEU A 93 15.77 -11.42 8.44
N PRO A 94 16.53 -12.39 8.97
CA PRO A 94 15.96 -13.53 9.68
C PRO A 94 15.08 -13.14 10.89
N SER A 95 15.33 -11.96 11.49
CA SER A 95 14.53 -11.40 12.57
C SER A 95 13.26 -10.67 12.11
N HIS A 96 13.00 -10.56 10.80
CA HIS A 96 11.84 -9.86 10.25
C HIS A 96 10.80 -10.86 9.74
N PHE A 97 9.64 -10.84 10.37
CA PHE A 97 8.55 -11.76 10.10
C PHE A 97 7.44 -11.04 9.34
N LEU A 98 7.30 -11.38 8.06
CA LEU A 98 6.21 -10.95 7.20
C LEU A 98 4.97 -11.80 7.51
N ILE A 99 4.17 -11.35 8.48
CA ILE A 99 3.01 -12.13 8.97
C ILE A 99 1.69 -11.71 8.33
N GLY A 100 1.72 -10.77 7.37
CA GLY A 100 0.51 -10.26 6.74
C GLY A 100 -0.34 -9.41 7.71
N PRO A 101 -1.57 -9.09 7.33
CA PRO A 101 -2.36 -8.07 7.99
C PRO A 101 -2.87 -8.48 9.36
N TYR A 102 -2.92 -7.49 10.25
CA TYR A 102 -3.53 -7.64 11.56
C TYR A 102 -5.03 -7.38 11.48
N PHE A 103 -5.80 -8.46 11.53
CA PHE A 103 -7.25 -8.38 11.71
C PHE A 103 -7.61 -8.47 13.20
N ARG A 104 -8.78 -7.90 13.54
CA ARG A 104 -9.39 -8.15 14.85
C ARG A 104 -9.77 -9.63 14.93
N PRO A 105 -9.59 -10.31 16.07
CA PRO A 105 -9.90 -11.75 16.20
C PRO A 105 -11.35 -12.14 15.90
N ASP A 106 -12.29 -11.18 15.94
CA ASP A 106 -13.73 -11.37 15.74
C ASP A 106 -14.22 -10.86 14.37
N TYR A 107 -13.32 -10.52 13.45
CA TYR A 107 -13.67 -9.93 12.16
C TYR A 107 -14.58 -10.81 11.29
N ASP A 108 -14.54 -12.13 11.52
CA ASP A 108 -15.33 -13.13 10.82
C ASP A 108 -16.73 -13.32 11.41
N LYS A 109 -16.94 -12.91 12.67
CA LYS A 109 -18.19 -13.08 13.44
C LYS A 109 -19.18 -11.94 13.27
N LYS A 110 -18.71 -10.76 12.88
CA LYS A 110 -19.59 -9.60 12.71
C LYS A 110 -20.42 -9.74 11.44
N VAL A 111 -21.70 -9.40 11.59
CA VAL A 111 -22.69 -9.42 10.51
C VAL A 111 -23.08 -8.00 10.13
N LEU A 112 -23.47 -7.84 8.86
CA LEU A 112 -23.99 -6.57 8.37
C LEU A 112 -25.33 -6.26 9.05
N PRO A 113 -25.63 -4.98 9.33
CA PRO A 113 -26.99 -4.56 9.65
C PRO A 113 -27.96 -5.00 8.56
N ASN A 114 -29.16 -5.47 8.94
CA ASN A 114 -30.13 -6.05 8.01
C ASN A 114 -30.49 -5.12 6.84
N ASP A 115 -30.63 -3.82 7.10
CA ASP A 115 -30.95 -2.82 6.07
C ASP A 115 -29.81 -2.62 5.07
N LEU A 116 -28.56 -2.81 5.50
CA LEU A 116 -27.40 -2.73 4.64
C LEU A 116 -27.22 -4.01 3.83
N GLN A 117 -27.43 -5.17 4.47
CA GLN A 117 -27.43 -6.47 3.82
C GLN A 117 -28.44 -6.51 2.66
N LEU A 118 -29.71 -6.21 2.93
CA LEU A 118 -30.77 -6.18 1.91
C LEU A 118 -30.43 -5.22 0.75
N TRP A 119 -29.89 -4.04 1.06
CA TRP A 119 -29.52 -3.07 0.04
C TRP A 119 -28.37 -3.54 -0.87
N LEU A 120 -27.42 -4.31 -0.32
CA LEU A 120 -26.33 -4.94 -1.08
C LEU A 120 -26.82 -6.13 -1.91
N ASP A 121 -27.77 -6.90 -1.40
CA ASP A 121 -28.36 -8.07 -2.07
C ASP A 121 -29.21 -7.68 -3.30
N GLU A 122 -29.87 -6.53 -3.26
CA GLU A 122 -30.70 -6.02 -4.35
C GLU A 122 -29.95 -5.64 -5.64
N ALA A 123 -28.62 -5.57 -5.62
CA ALA A 123 -27.83 -5.23 -6.79
C ALA A 123 -26.70 -6.23 -7.05
N PRO A 124 -26.52 -6.69 -8.30
CA PRO A 124 -25.50 -7.69 -8.62
C PRO A 124 -24.08 -7.13 -8.49
N ASN A 125 -23.91 -5.82 -8.64
CA ASN A 125 -22.61 -5.18 -8.76
C ASN A 125 -22.57 -3.86 -7.96
N VAL A 126 -21.84 -3.88 -6.85
CA VAL A 126 -21.67 -2.76 -5.92
C VAL A 126 -20.20 -2.34 -5.90
N ILE A 127 -19.97 -1.02 -5.97
CA ILE A 127 -18.67 -0.41 -5.74
C ILE A 127 -18.69 0.23 -4.35
N TYR A 128 -17.80 -0.22 -3.47
CA TYR A 128 -17.62 0.40 -2.17
C TYR A 128 -16.59 1.53 -2.26
N ILE A 129 -16.82 2.63 -1.55
CA ILE A 129 -15.98 3.83 -1.60
C ILE A 129 -15.73 4.30 -0.17
N SER A 130 -14.45 4.38 0.22
CA SER A 130 -14.04 4.90 1.52
C SER A 130 -12.63 5.47 1.47
N PHE A 131 -12.48 6.69 1.98
CA PHE A 131 -11.17 7.34 2.10
C PHE A 131 -10.59 7.23 3.52
N GLY A 132 -11.17 6.38 4.36
CA GLY A 132 -10.74 6.20 5.74
C GLY A 132 -11.11 7.37 6.65
N THR A 133 -10.64 7.32 7.89
CA THR A 133 -11.02 8.29 8.94
C THR A 133 -10.21 9.59 8.90
N TYR A 134 -8.97 9.52 8.40
CA TYR A 134 -8.01 10.64 8.45
C TYR A 134 -7.84 11.37 7.12
N ALA A 135 -8.30 10.80 6.00
CA ALA A 135 -8.30 11.54 4.75
C ALA A 135 -9.53 12.43 4.70
N SER A 136 -9.32 13.74 4.70
CA SER A 136 -10.38 14.73 4.48
C SER A 136 -10.27 15.27 3.05
N PRO A 137 -11.03 14.73 2.09
CA PRO A 137 -11.06 15.27 0.74
C PRO A 137 -11.66 16.68 0.72
N THR A 138 -11.26 17.49 -0.26
CA THR A 138 -11.93 18.76 -0.53
C THR A 138 -13.30 18.51 -1.18
N LEU A 139 -14.24 19.45 -1.02
CA LEU A 139 -15.56 19.37 -1.65
C LEU A 139 -15.44 19.18 -3.18
N GLU A 140 -14.53 19.91 -3.82
CA GLU A 140 -14.25 19.79 -5.26
C GLU A 140 -13.91 18.35 -5.66
N ARG A 141 -13.05 17.66 -4.89
CA ARG A 141 -12.67 16.28 -5.20
C ARG A 141 -13.84 15.32 -5.03
N ILE A 142 -14.67 15.52 -4.01
CA ILE A 142 -15.90 14.74 -3.81
C ILE A 142 -16.84 14.94 -5.00
N GLN A 143 -17.03 16.18 -5.47
CA GLN A 143 -17.88 16.48 -6.63
C GLN A 143 -17.35 15.82 -7.91
N ILE A 144 -16.03 15.84 -8.12
CA ILE A 144 -15.40 15.17 -9.27
C ILE A 144 -15.62 13.66 -9.23
N ILE A 145 -15.41 13.02 -8.07
CA ILE A 145 -15.65 11.58 -7.90
C ILE A 145 -17.12 11.28 -8.14
N HIS A 146 -18.02 12.04 -7.51
CA HIS A 146 -19.47 11.87 -7.71
C HIS A 146 -19.86 11.97 -9.18
N LEU A 147 -19.37 12.99 -9.90
CA LEU A 147 -19.60 13.16 -11.33
C LEU A 147 -19.02 12.01 -12.18
N ALA A 148 -17.97 11.34 -11.70
CA ALA A 148 -17.49 10.12 -12.32
C ALA A 148 -18.51 8.99 -12.18
N LEU A 149 -19.01 8.75 -10.96
CA LEU A 149 -19.99 7.69 -10.66
C LEU A 149 -21.31 7.90 -11.43
N THR A 150 -21.78 9.15 -11.51
CA THR A 150 -23.08 9.47 -12.15
C THR A 150 -23.13 9.18 -13.64
N LYS A 151 -21.98 9.27 -14.31
CA LYS A 151 -21.84 9.12 -15.76
C LYS A 151 -21.36 7.73 -16.18
N GLN A 152 -21.12 6.83 -15.23
CA GLN A 152 -20.50 5.53 -15.46
C GLN A 152 -21.47 4.51 -16.09
N ASN A 153 -22.12 3.68 -15.26
CA ASN A 153 -23.14 2.72 -15.68
C ASN A 153 -24.25 2.73 -14.63
N LYS A 154 -25.50 2.89 -15.07
CA LYS A 154 -26.68 2.96 -14.20
C LYS A 154 -26.97 1.64 -13.48
N THR A 155 -26.42 0.52 -13.95
CA THR A 155 -26.59 -0.79 -13.29
C THR A 155 -25.64 -0.99 -12.10
N LEU A 156 -24.61 -0.14 -11.94
CA LEU A 156 -23.72 -0.17 -10.78
C LEU A 156 -24.36 0.59 -9.63
N ARG A 157 -24.35 -0.01 -8.43
CA ARG A 157 -24.63 0.69 -7.18
C ARG A 157 -23.32 1.13 -6.51
N TYR A 158 -23.38 2.25 -5.79
CA TYR A 158 -22.24 2.83 -5.10
C TYR A 158 -22.57 3.00 -3.62
N LEU A 159 -21.77 2.37 -2.76
CA LEU A 159 -21.87 2.55 -1.32
C LEU A 159 -20.70 3.41 -0.86
N TRP A 160 -20.97 4.64 -0.43
CA TRP A 160 -19.93 5.61 -0.14
C TRP A 160 -19.93 6.02 1.35
N SER A 161 -18.88 5.62 2.05
CA SER A 161 -18.55 6.15 3.38
C SER A 161 -18.12 7.62 3.28
N LEU A 162 -19.01 8.53 3.64
CA LEU A 162 -18.80 9.99 3.53
C LEU A 162 -19.34 10.68 4.78
N SER A 163 -18.57 11.58 5.39
CA SER A 163 -19.00 12.24 6.63
C SER A 163 -20.21 13.16 6.41
N GLU A 164 -21.05 13.30 7.44
CA GLU A 164 -22.29 14.11 7.42
C GLU A 164 -22.09 15.54 6.86
N PRO A 165 -21.01 16.29 7.21
CA PRO A 165 -20.82 17.63 6.66
C PRO A 165 -20.69 17.64 5.14
N PHE A 166 -20.05 16.63 4.55
CA PHE A 166 -19.95 16.54 3.09
C PHE A 166 -21.25 16.06 2.44
N GLN A 167 -21.98 15.15 3.09
CA GLN A 167 -23.32 14.74 2.62
C GLN A 167 -24.25 15.95 2.51
N TYR A 168 -24.29 16.79 3.55
CA TYR A 168 -25.05 18.05 3.57
C TYR A 168 -24.62 19.02 2.44
N LEU A 169 -23.32 19.15 2.19
CA LEU A 169 -22.81 20.02 1.12
C LEU A 169 -23.21 19.51 -0.27
N LEU A 170 -23.26 18.20 -0.49
CA LEU A 170 -23.74 17.61 -1.75
C LEU A 170 -25.26 17.80 -1.92
N GLU A 171 -26.02 17.65 -0.84
CA GLU A 171 -27.45 17.94 -0.78
C GLU A 171 -27.76 19.38 -1.19
N LYS A 172 -27.08 20.34 -0.53
CA LYS A 172 -27.24 21.78 -0.80
C LYS A 172 -26.87 22.14 -2.23
N ALA A 173 -25.93 21.42 -2.84
CA ALA A 173 -25.52 21.61 -4.23
C ALA A 173 -26.47 20.92 -5.24
N ASN A 174 -27.57 20.28 -4.79
CA ASN A 174 -28.45 19.44 -5.60
C ASN A 174 -27.73 18.29 -6.32
N ILE A 175 -26.67 17.76 -5.70
CA ILE A 175 -25.85 16.69 -6.25
C ILE A 175 -26.34 15.30 -5.79
N ASN A 176 -27.13 15.21 -4.71
CA ASN A 176 -27.58 13.94 -4.07
C ASN A 176 -28.70 13.16 -4.79
N GLN A 177 -29.05 13.44 -6.05
CA GLN A 177 -30.24 12.85 -6.70
C GLN A 177 -29.97 11.57 -7.52
N LEU A 178 -29.06 10.71 -7.06
CA LEU A 178 -28.86 9.41 -7.71
C LEU A 178 -29.47 8.26 -6.92
N SER A 179 -30.41 7.54 -7.53
CA SER A 179 -31.02 6.35 -6.95
C SER A 179 -30.04 5.20 -6.71
N ASN A 180 -28.85 5.24 -7.34
CA ASN A 180 -27.85 4.18 -7.26
C ASN A 180 -26.65 4.53 -6.36
N VAL A 181 -26.66 5.65 -5.63
CA VAL A 181 -25.61 5.99 -4.64
C VAL A 181 -26.22 6.05 -3.25
N ARG A 182 -25.66 5.29 -2.30
CA ARG A 182 -26.00 5.35 -0.88
C ARG A 182 -24.82 5.94 -0.11
N TYR A 183 -25.07 7.03 0.61
CA TYR A 183 -24.10 7.64 1.52
C TYR A 183 -24.36 7.17 2.96
N ALA A 184 -23.28 7.04 3.72
CA ALA A 184 -23.33 6.84 5.16
C ALA A 184 -22.07 7.37 5.84
N SER A 185 -22.18 7.92 7.04
CA SER A 185 -21.04 8.44 7.80
C SER A 185 -20.17 7.36 8.42
N TYR A 186 -20.75 6.20 8.71
CA TYR A 186 -20.03 5.04 9.22
C TYR A 186 -20.53 3.76 8.55
N LEU A 187 -19.59 2.92 8.13
CA LEU A 187 -19.87 1.67 7.44
C LEU A 187 -18.94 0.55 7.96
N PRO A 188 -19.47 -0.67 8.21
CA PRO A 188 -18.68 -1.83 8.62
C PRO A 188 -17.86 -2.36 7.42
N GLN A 189 -16.69 -1.76 7.20
CA GLN A 189 -15.88 -1.94 5.98
C GLN A 189 -15.49 -3.40 5.70
N ILE A 190 -15.09 -4.16 6.72
CA ILE A 190 -14.67 -5.57 6.56
C ILE A 190 -15.86 -6.39 6.08
N GLU A 191 -17.02 -6.22 6.70
CA GLU A 191 -18.24 -6.93 6.44
C GLU A 191 -18.80 -6.59 5.05
N ILE A 192 -18.68 -5.33 4.62
CA ILE A 192 -19.00 -4.89 3.25
C ILE A 192 -18.05 -5.52 2.23
N LEU A 193 -16.74 -5.47 2.48
CA LEU A 193 -15.75 -6.04 1.56
C LEU A 193 -15.85 -7.57 1.46
N LYS A 194 -16.37 -8.24 2.49
CA LYS A 194 -16.69 -9.67 2.48
C LYS A 194 -17.88 -10.00 1.58
N HIS A 195 -18.79 -9.06 1.35
CA HIS A 195 -20.00 -9.28 0.56
C HIS A 195 -19.68 -9.64 -0.91
N GLU A 196 -20.43 -10.58 -1.48
CA GLU A 196 -20.15 -11.10 -2.83
C GLU A 196 -20.41 -10.06 -3.92
N ASN A 197 -21.54 -9.36 -3.83
CA ASN A 197 -21.94 -8.30 -4.77
C ASN A 197 -21.02 -7.06 -4.74
N VAL A 198 -20.16 -6.90 -3.72
CA VAL A 198 -19.15 -5.83 -3.72
C VAL A 198 -17.99 -6.26 -4.61
N ILE A 199 -17.81 -5.65 -5.76
CA ILE A 199 -16.85 -6.13 -6.79
C ILE A 199 -15.59 -5.27 -6.89
N LEU A 200 -15.63 -4.05 -6.38
CA LEU A 200 -14.52 -3.09 -6.47
C LEU A 200 -14.51 -2.19 -5.25
N PHE A 201 -13.32 -1.86 -4.78
CA PHE A 201 -13.13 -0.88 -3.71
C PHE A 201 -12.37 0.36 -4.21
N ILE A 202 -12.99 1.53 -4.10
CA ILE A 202 -12.32 2.82 -4.30
C ILE A 202 -11.80 3.30 -2.95
N SER A 203 -10.48 3.36 -2.80
CA SER A 203 -9.80 3.59 -1.53
C SER A 203 -8.81 4.73 -1.60
N HIS A 204 -8.52 5.34 -0.45
CA HIS A 204 -7.41 6.28 -0.30
C HIS A 204 -6.01 5.63 -0.38
N GLY A 205 -5.90 4.31 -0.23
CA GLY A 205 -4.61 3.59 -0.27
C GLY A 205 -3.95 3.37 1.10
N GLY A 206 -4.65 3.60 2.21
CA GLY A 206 -4.16 3.18 3.53
C GLY A 206 -3.94 1.67 3.58
N PHE A 207 -2.85 1.22 4.21
CA PHE A 207 -2.43 -0.18 4.15
C PHE A 207 -3.49 -1.15 4.69
N ASN A 208 -4.17 -0.80 5.79
CA ASN A 208 -5.25 -1.61 6.34
C ASN A 208 -6.39 -1.81 5.34
N SER A 209 -6.84 -0.73 4.70
CA SER A 209 -7.88 -0.77 3.66
C SER A 209 -7.45 -1.61 2.45
N VAL A 210 -6.18 -1.52 2.05
CA VAL A 210 -5.60 -2.35 0.98
C VAL A 210 -5.62 -3.83 1.36
N ALA A 211 -5.17 -4.17 2.57
CA ALA A 211 -5.13 -5.54 3.05
C ALA A 211 -6.55 -6.14 3.20
N GLU A 212 -7.48 -5.38 3.77
CA GLU A 212 -8.90 -5.75 3.88
C GLU A 212 -9.51 -6.07 2.52
N SER A 213 -9.27 -5.22 1.51
CA SER A 213 -9.75 -5.44 0.14
C SER A 213 -9.24 -6.76 -0.43
N LEU A 214 -7.93 -6.98 -0.33
CA LEU A 214 -7.26 -8.11 -0.96
C LEU A 214 -7.54 -9.42 -0.24
N ILE A 215 -7.71 -9.41 1.08
CA ILE A 215 -8.18 -10.57 1.86
C ILE A 215 -9.54 -11.05 1.37
N PHE A 216 -10.41 -10.17 0.89
CA PHE A 216 -11.69 -10.54 0.28
C PHE A 216 -11.67 -10.53 -1.25
N ASN A 217 -10.47 -10.57 -1.84
CA ASN A 217 -10.21 -10.68 -3.26
C ASN A 217 -10.80 -9.54 -4.11
N LYS A 218 -10.99 -8.35 -3.51
CA LYS A 218 -11.56 -7.18 -4.20
C LYS A 218 -10.43 -6.35 -4.82
N PRO A 219 -10.39 -6.16 -6.14
CA PRO A 219 -9.46 -5.22 -6.76
C PRO A 219 -9.79 -3.78 -6.33
N MET A 220 -8.87 -2.85 -6.58
CA MET A 220 -9.00 -1.49 -6.09
C MET A 220 -8.73 -0.41 -7.13
N LEU A 221 -9.43 0.71 -7.00
CA LEU A 221 -9.00 2.00 -7.53
C LEU A 221 -8.47 2.83 -6.36
N ILE A 222 -7.18 3.13 -6.35
CA ILE A 222 -6.55 3.85 -5.24
C ILE A 222 -6.38 5.32 -5.63
N ILE A 223 -6.97 6.21 -4.84
CA ILE A 223 -6.96 7.65 -5.03
C ILE A 223 -6.43 8.30 -3.75
N PRO A 224 -5.12 8.58 -3.62
CA PRO A 224 -4.59 9.25 -2.44
C PRO A 224 -5.03 10.71 -2.41
N LEU A 225 -5.80 11.09 -1.38
CA LEU A 225 -6.39 12.43 -1.26
C LEU A 225 -5.63 13.36 -0.32
N THR A 226 -4.63 12.88 0.41
CA THR A 226 -3.87 13.68 1.38
C THR A 226 -2.43 13.91 0.92
N ALA A 227 -2.00 15.17 0.86
CA ALA A 227 -0.65 15.54 0.42
C ALA A 227 0.47 15.01 1.32
N HIS A 228 0.17 14.67 2.58
CA HIS A 228 1.14 14.18 3.56
C HIS A 228 1.27 12.65 3.59
N ALA A 229 0.39 11.91 2.91
CA ALA A 229 0.37 10.44 2.97
C ALA A 229 1.13 9.81 1.80
N LEU A 230 2.45 9.97 1.84
CA LEU A 230 3.36 9.37 0.85
C LEU A 230 3.27 7.83 0.83
N ASP A 231 2.90 7.24 1.97
CA ASP A 231 2.64 5.82 2.13
C ASP A 231 1.40 5.35 1.34
N HIS A 232 0.35 6.17 1.27
CA HIS A 232 -0.83 5.84 0.45
C HIS A 232 -0.50 5.76 -1.03
N VAL A 233 0.40 6.63 -1.51
CA VAL A 233 0.91 6.60 -2.89
C VAL A 233 1.75 5.34 -3.11
N ASP A 234 2.63 4.99 -2.17
CA ASP A 234 3.46 3.78 -2.24
C ASP A 234 2.60 2.50 -2.32
N ASN A 235 1.58 2.40 -1.48
CA ASN A 235 0.61 1.30 -1.51
C ASN A 235 -0.16 1.24 -2.82
N GLY A 236 -0.56 2.40 -3.36
CA GLY A 236 -1.19 2.50 -4.68
C GLY A 236 -0.31 1.94 -5.80
N LEU A 237 0.96 2.33 -5.83
CA LEU A 237 1.93 1.85 -6.80
C LEU A 237 2.20 0.34 -6.66
N ARG A 238 2.24 -0.19 -5.43
CA ARG A 238 2.34 -1.64 -5.17
C ARG A 238 1.12 -2.39 -5.71
N ALA A 239 -0.08 -1.87 -5.47
CA ALA A 239 -1.31 -2.46 -5.98
C ALA A 239 -1.35 -2.47 -7.53
N GLU A 240 -0.93 -1.37 -8.16
CA GLU A 240 -0.81 -1.28 -9.62
C GLU A 240 0.24 -2.24 -10.16
N LYS A 241 1.43 -2.30 -9.55
CA LYS A 241 2.51 -3.16 -10.03
C LYS A 241 2.21 -4.65 -9.86
N SER A 242 1.56 -5.02 -8.76
CA SER A 242 1.12 -6.39 -8.50
C SER A 242 -0.09 -6.78 -9.36
N GLY A 243 -0.72 -5.79 -10.00
CA GLY A 243 -1.84 -5.93 -10.92
C GLY A 243 -3.19 -6.05 -10.24
N CYS A 244 -3.31 -5.80 -8.93
CA CYS A 244 -4.56 -5.93 -8.18
C CYS A 244 -5.35 -4.61 -8.06
N GLY A 245 -4.89 -3.54 -8.70
CA GLY A 245 -5.61 -2.28 -8.74
C GLY A 245 -5.01 -1.27 -9.72
N ILE A 246 -5.59 -0.08 -9.75
CA ILE A 246 -5.07 1.07 -10.50
C ILE A 246 -4.75 2.19 -9.51
N MET A 247 -3.61 2.85 -9.69
CA MET A 247 -3.22 4.02 -8.92
C MET A 247 -3.62 5.30 -9.67
N HIS A 248 -4.46 6.12 -9.05
CA HIS A 248 -4.85 7.42 -9.59
C HIS A 248 -4.25 8.54 -8.74
N PHE A 249 -3.37 9.33 -9.36
CA PHE A 249 -2.79 10.48 -8.70
C PHE A 249 -3.84 11.57 -8.42
N GLY A 250 -4.12 11.84 -7.14
CA GLY A 250 -5.18 12.76 -6.71
C GLY A 250 -5.05 14.23 -7.17
N TRP A 251 -3.89 14.65 -7.70
CA TRP A 251 -3.70 15.98 -8.30
C TRP A 251 -4.20 16.07 -9.75
N ASN A 252 -4.44 14.94 -10.44
CA ASN A 252 -4.98 14.89 -11.80
C ASN A 252 -6.40 14.28 -11.83
N LEU A 253 -7.18 14.58 -10.79
CA LEU A 253 -8.52 14.03 -10.61
C LEU A 253 -9.46 14.59 -11.68
N LYS A 254 -9.89 13.73 -12.62
CA LYS A 254 -10.83 14.09 -13.68
C LYS A 254 -11.93 13.04 -13.79
N PRO A 255 -13.21 13.44 -13.93
CA PRO A 255 -14.32 12.48 -13.97
C PRO A 255 -14.15 11.42 -15.08
N ILE A 256 -13.76 11.85 -16.28
CA ILE A 256 -13.57 10.95 -17.43
C ILE A 256 -12.46 9.91 -17.20
N LEU A 257 -11.38 10.29 -16.51
CA LEU A 257 -10.28 9.37 -16.22
C LEU A 257 -10.72 8.32 -15.20
N LEU A 258 -11.43 8.74 -14.16
CA LEU A 258 -11.99 7.83 -13.16
C LEU A 258 -12.97 6.85 -13.80
N GLN A 259 -13.83 7.33 -14.70
CA GLN A 259 -14.77 6.48 -15.44
C GLN A 259 -14.05 5.41 -16.26
N GLN A 260 -13.03 5.82 -17.02
CA GLN A 260 -12.22 4.89 -17.82
C GLN A 260 -11.51 3.85 -16.96
N GLN A 261 -10.96 4.25 -15.81
CA GLN A 261 -10.29 3.34 -14.88
C GLN A 261 -11.26 2.36 -14.21
N ILE A 262 -12.43 2.82 -13.78
CA ILE A 262 -13.49 1.95 -13.25
C ILE A 262 -13.91 0.95 -14.33
N SER A 263 -14.16 1.42 -15.57
CA SER A 263 -14.51 0.53 -16.69
C SER A 263 -13.42 -0.50 -16.95
N LEU A 264 -12.15 -0.11 -16.94
CA LEU A 264 -11.00 -0.99 -17.13
C LEU A 264 -10.89 -2.06 -16.04
N LEU A 265 -11.02 -1.67 -14.77
CA LEU A 265 -11.04 -2.60 -13.63
C LEU A 265 -12.17 -3.63 -13.74
N LEU A 266 -13.30 -3.23 -14.34
CA LEU A 266 -14.48 -4.07 -14.52
C LEU A 266 -14.59 -4.73 -15.90
N GLN A 267 -13.60 -4.57 -16.79
CA GLN A 267 -13.61 -5.17 -18.13
C GLN A 267 -13.73 -6.69 -18.03
N ASN A 268 -14.48 -7.32 -18.95
CA ASN A 268 -14.63 -8.78 -19.02
C ASN A 268 -15.11 -9.44 -17.71
N ILE A 269 -15.69 -8.68 -16.78
CA ILE A 269 -16.60 -9.26 -15.81
C ILE A 269 -17.78 -9.74 -16.65
N THR A 270 -17.77 -11.03 -17.00
CA THR A 270 -18.96 -11.74 -17.43
C THR A 270 -19.87 -11.74 -16.21
N VAL A 271 -20.69 -10.70 -16.11
CA VAL A 271 -21.85 -10.68 -15.23
C VAL A 271 -22.77 -11.76 -15.76
N ASN A 272 -22.83 -12.91 -15.09
CA ASN A 272 -24.01 -13.76 -14.87
C ASN A 272 -23.63 -14.91 -13.92
N ILE A 273 -24.17 -14.92 -12.70
CA ILE A 273 -25.34 -15.72 -12.27
C ILE A 273 -25.02 -17.21 -12.32
N ASP A 274 -24.69 -17.77 -11.15
CA ASP A 274 -25.14 -19.11 -10.78
C ASP A 274 -25.57 -19.02 -9.30
N ASP A 275 -26.86 -19.27 -9.06
CA ASP A 275 -27.59 -19.17 -7.78
C ASP A 275 -27.15 -20.19 -6.72
N ASN A 276 -25.91 -20.67 -6.74
CA ASN A 276 -25.42 -21.63 -5.76
C ASN A 276 -24.09 -21.17 -5.14
N MET A 277 -24.26 -20.50 -4.00
CA MET A 277 -23.34 -20.44 -2.87
C MET A 277 -22.40 -21.65 -2.79
N THR A 278 -21.19 -21.49 -3.31
CA THR A 278 -19.91 -21.99 -2.78
C THR A 278 -18.83 -21.57 -3.78
N TYR A 279 -17.72 -20.98 -3.31
CA TYR A 279 -16.56 -20.70 -4.15
C TYR A 279 -16.25 -21.92 -5.03
N PRO A 280 -16.42 -21.86 -6.36
CA PRO A 280 -16.26 -23.04 -7.19
C PRO A 280 -14.77 -23.36 -7.24
N ASN A 281 -14.43 -24.55 -6.77
CA ASN A 281 -13.13 -25.13 -7.02
C ASN A 281 -13.23 -25.98 -8.30
N PRO A 282 -12.38 -25.77 -9.32
CA PRO A 282 -11.31 -24.79 -9.42
C PRO A 282 -11.77 -23.48 -10.11
N ILE A 283 -11.37 -22.35 -9.52
CA ILE A 283 -11.48 -21.01 -10.12
C ILE A 283 -10.78 -21.03 -11.49
N ASP A 284 -11.52 -20.79 -12.56
CA ASP A 284 -10.96 -20.66 -13.90
C ASP A 284 -10.32 -19.26 -14.07
N PHE A 285 -9.05 -19.16 -13.65
CA PHE A 285 -8.25 -17.94 -13.78
C PHE A 285 -8.15 -17.42 -15.22
N LYS A 286 -8.44 -18.24 -16.25
CA LYS A 286 -8.40 -17.80 -17.66
C LYS A 286 -9.62 -16.97 -18.06
N LYS A 287 -10.75 -17.09 -17.35
CA LYS A 287 -11.97 -16.31 -17.61
C LYS A 287 -12.04 -15.01 -16.81
N MET A 288 -11.26 -14.92 -15.73
CA MET A 288 -11.28 -13.77 -14.84
C MET A 288 -10.41 -12.63 -15.39
N ASN A 289 -10.89 -11.38 -15.27
CA ASN A 289 -10.03 -10.22 -15.54
C ASN A 289 -8.77 -10.29 -14.67
N HIS A 290 -7.62 -9.94 -15.25
CA HIS A 290 -6.32 -9.97 -14.60
C HIS A 290 -6.30 -9.26 -13.24
N PHE A 291 -7.08 -8.18 -13.05
CA PHE A 291 -7.15 -7.46 -11.77
C PHE A 291 -7.69 -8.33 -10.64
N PHE A 292 -8.79 -9.03 -10.89
CA PHE A 292 -9.37 -9.98 -9.94
C PHE A 292 -8.43 -11.16 -9.72
N ALA A 293 -7.78 -11.67 -10.78
CA ALA A 293 -6.84 -12.79 -10.65
C ALA A 293 -5.66 -12.43 -9.75
N ALA A 294 -5.12 -11.23 -9.90
CA ALA A 294 -4.08 -10.70 -9.05
C ALA A 294 -4.57 -10.47 -7.61
N ALA A 295 -5.74 -9.84 -7.43
CA ALA A 295 -6.34 -9.63 -6.11
C ALA A 295 -6.55 -10.95 -5.36
N HIS A 296 -7.05 -11.99 -6.04
CA HIS A 296 -7.22 -13.33 -5.48
C HIS A 296 -5.88 -14.00 -5.14
N ARG A 297 -4.87 -13.87 -6.02
CA ARG A 297 -3.52 -14.39 -5.75
C ARG A 297 -2.93 -13.77 -4.48
N ILE A 298 -2.97 -12.45 -4.37
CA ILE A 298 -2.43 -11.73 -3.20
C ILE A 298 -3.27 -12.00 -1.95
N GLY A 299 -4.60 -12.06 -2.08
CA GLY A 299 -5.51 -12.47 -1.02
C GLY A 299 -5.17 -13.81 -0.40
N ARG A 300 -4.85 -14.82 -1.24
CA ARG A 300 -4.37 -16.12 -0.74
C ARG A 300 -3.06 -16.00 0.02
N LEU A 301 -2.11 -15.21 -0.47
CA LEU A 301 -0.82 -14.99 0.20
C LEU A 301 -1.01 -14.30 1.55
N LEU A 302 -1.87 -13.26 1.62
CA LEU A 302 -2.27 -12.58 2.85
C LEU A 302 -2.84 -13.56 3.88
N ARG A 303 -3.79 -14.41 3.48
CA ARG A 303 -4.39 -15.41 4.37
C ARG A 303 -3.36 -16.46 4.84
N SER A 304 -2.45 -16.88 3.96
CA SER A 304 -1.41 -17.86 4.31
C SER A 304 -0.32 -17.33 5.23
N ALA A 305 -0.15 -16.00 5.35
CA ALA A 305 0.87 -15.41 6.21
C ALA A 305 0.55 -15.55 7.72
N GLY A 306 -0.71 -15.87 8.06
CA GLY A 306 -1.13 -16.28 9.41
C GLY A 306 -1.43 -15.14 10.40
N GLY A 307 -1.11 -13.89 10.05
CA GLY A 307 -1.53 -12.69 10.78
C GLY A 307 -1.16 -12.69 12.26
N THR A 308 -2.09 -12.23 13.08
CA THR A 308 -1.96 -12.17 14.55
C THR A 308 -1.67 -13.52 15.18
N THR A 309 -2.23 -14.61 14.65
CA THR A 309 -2.01 -15.96 15.18
C THR A 309 -0.57 -16.39 14.98
N ARG A 310 -0.02 -16.19 13.78
CA ARG A 310 1.40 -16.48 13.50
C ARG A 310 2.33 -15.61 14.35
N ALA A 311 1.98 -14.35 14.55
CA ALA A 311 2.71 -13.45 15.44
C ALA A 311 2.78 -14.02 16.86
N ALA A 312 1.64 -14.41 17.42
CA ALA A 312 1.53 -14.94 18.78
C ALA A 312 2.38 -16.21 18.94
N THR A 313 2.27 -17.16 18.00
CA THR A 313 3.09 -18.38 18.02
C THR A 313 4.59 -18.09 18.03
N ILE A 314 5.06 -17.18 17.17
CA ILE A 314 6.49 -16.82 17.13
C ILE A 314 6.92 -16.14 18.44
N ILE A 315 6.06 -15.30 19.03
CA ILE A 315 6.34 -14.65 20.32
C ILE A 315 6.47 -15.72 21.42
N GLU A 316 5.57 -16.69 21.47
CA GLU A 316 5.62 -17.81 22.42
C GLU A 316 6.90 -18.64 22.25
N GLU A 317 7.25 -19.01 21.01
CA GLU A 317 8.50 -19.71 20.68
C GLU A 317 9.73 -18.90 21.15
N PHE A 318 9.71 -17.58 21.00
CA PHE A 318 10.81 -16.72 21.45
C PHE A 318 10.90 -16.57 22.96
N LEU A 319 9.79 -16.65 23.68
CA LEU A 319 9.79 -16.67 25.14
C LEU A 319 10.36 -18.00 25.68
N GLU A 320 10.14 -19.10 24.97
CA GLU A 320 10.63 -20.42 25.37
C GLU A 320 12.10 -20.65 24.98
N PHE A 321 12.49 -20.34 23.74
CA PHE A 321 13.80 -20.71 23.18
C PHE A 321 14.76 -19.53 22.98
N GLY A 322 14.29 -18.30 23.09
CA GLY A 322 15.06 -17.09 22.78
C GLY A 322 15.21 -16.83 21.27
N TYR A 323 15.54 -15.58 20.92
CA TYR A 323 15.66 -15.10 19.53
C TYR A 323 17.03 -14.51 19.18
N GLN A 324 18.01 -14.60 20.08
CA GLN A 324 19.31 -13.93 19.94
C GLN A 324 20.09 -14.42 18.71
N HIS A 325 19.88 -15.67 18.29
CA HIS A 325 20.49 -16.26 17.10
C HIS A 325 19.99 -15.65 15.78
N LEU A 326 18.86 -14.94 15.80
CA LEU A 326 18.29 -14.24 14.64
C LEU A 326 18.75 -12.78 14.54
N ILE A 327 19.33 -12.23 15.61
CA ILE A 327 19.81 -10.85 15.65
C ILE A 327 21.11 -10.76 14.86
N PHE A 328 21.11 -9.89 13.86
CA PHE A 328 22.30 -9.57 13.10
C PHE A 328 23.21 -8.63 13.93
N ASN A 329 24.06 -9.21 14.77
CA ASN A 329 25.00 -8.46 15.62
C ASN A 329 26.37 -8.32 14.93
N GLN A 330 26.45 -7.47 13.91
CA GLN A 330 27.72 -7.09 13.30
C GLN A 330 28.14 -5.70 13.82
N PRO A 331 29.10 -5.62 14.77
CA PRO A 331 29.51 -4.34 15.37
C PRO A 331 30.04 -3.34 14.33
N ASN A 332 30.55 -3.83 13.19
CA ASN A 332 31.10 -3.01 12.12
C ASN A 332 30.13 -2.75 10.96
N TYR A 333 28.91 -3.30 10.95
CA TYR A 333 27.98 -3.10 9.82
C TYR A 333 27.70 -1.61 9.57
N LYS A 334 27.59 -0.82 10.64
CA LYS A 334 27.40 0.63 10.57
C LYS A 334 28.62 1.33 9.95
N GLN A 335 29.83 0.95 10.36
CA GLN A 335 31.07 1.46 9.77
C GLN A 335 31.15 1.06 8.30
N SER A 336 30.88 -0.19 7.96
CA SER A 336 30.85 -0.68 6.58
C SER A 336 29.83 0.09 5.74
N PHE A 337 28.59 0.29 6.23
CA PHE A 337 27.55 1.02 5.51
C PHE A 337 27.93 2.49 5.28
N ILE A 338 28.50 3.16 6.28
CA ILE A 338 29.01 4.53 6.16
C ILE A 338 30.18 4.59 5.18
N ILE A 339 31.13 3.65 5.27
CA ILE A 339 32.28 3.54 4.38
C ILE A 339 31.81 3.31 2.94
N TYR A 340 30.91 2.36 2.69
CA TYR A 340 30.36 2.10 1.36
C TYR A 340 29.60 3.30 0.81
N SER A 341 28.85 4.01 1.66
CA SER A 341 28.11 5.22 1.27
C SER A 341 29.06 6.38 0.93
N LEU A 342 30.13 6.56 1.71
CA LEU A 342 31.18 7.55 1.45
C LEU A 342 31.98 7.22 0.20
N VAL A 343 32.35 5.96 0.01
CA VAL A 343 33.03 5.49 -1.21
C VAL A 343 32.14 5.73 -2.43
N LEU A 344 30.85 5.42 -2.34
CA LEU A 344 29.90 5.68 -3.43
C LEU A 344 29.75 7.19 -3.71
N LEU A 345 29.66 8.01 -2.66
CA LEU A 345 29.62 9.48 -2.78
C LEU A 345 30.89 10.01 -3.46
N VAL A 346 32.07 9.60 -3.00
CA VAL A 346 33.37 10.05 -3.51
C VAL A 346 33.55 9.60 -4.95
N THR A 347 33.31 8.33 -5.26
CA THR A 347 33.41 7.79 -6.63
C THR A 347 32.43 8.47 -7.58
N THR A 348 31.18 8.71 -7.16
CA THR A 348 30.20 9.44 -7.98
C THR A 348 30.62 10.89 -8.20
N THR A 349 31.14 11.56 -7.16
CA THR A 349 31.65 12.93 -7.27
C THR A 349 32.83 13.00 -8.23
N ILE A 350 33.78 12.06 -8.14
CA ILE A 350 34.92 11.95 -9.05
C ILE A 350 34.45 11.71 -10.50
N ILE A 351 33.49 10.81 -10.72
CA ILE A 351 32.95 10.55 -12.06
C ILE A 351 32.28 11.80 -12.64
N VAL A 352 31.50 12.53 -11.84
CA VAL A 352 30.89 13.80 -12.26
C VAL A 352 31.96 14.83 -12.63
N LEU A 353 33.00 14.99 -11.79
CA LEU A 353 34.09 15.94 -12.03
C LEU A 353 34.97 15.56 -13.23
N LEU A 354 35.17 14.27 -13.51
CA LEU A 354 36.04 13.80 -14.60
C LEU A 354 35.31 13.61 -15.94
N VAL A 355 34.01 13.33 -15.93
CA VAL A 355 33.25 13.03 -17.15
C VAL A 355 32.37 14.20 -17.56
N LEU A 356 31.63 14.81 -16.63
CA LEU A 356 30.65 15.85 -16.96
C LEU A 356 31.28 17.23 -17.05
N LEU A 357 32.28 17.53 -16.22
CA LEU A 357 32.96 18.83 -16.21
C LEU A 357 33.73 19.09 -17.51
N PRO A 358 34.54 18.15 -18.04
CA PRO A 358 35.16 18.31 -19.35
C PRO A 358 34.13 18.35 -20.49
N TYR A 359 33.06 17.57 -20.41
CA TYR A 359 31.99 17.57 -21.42
C TYR A 359 31.25 18.92 -21.47
N CYS A 360 31.01 19.57 -20.33
CA CYS A 360 30.46 20.92 -20.23
C CYS A 360 31.46 21.98 -20.71
N CYS A 361 32.74 21.87 -20.36
CA CYS A 361 33.80 22.77 -20.85
C CYS A 361 33.95 22.68 -22.38
N CYS A 362 33.96 21.47 -22.97
CA CYS A 362 34.04 21.29 -24.42
C CYS A 362 32.82 21.84 -25.17
N ARG A 363 31.61 21.81 -24.57
CA ARG A 363 30.40 22.38 -25.18
C ARG A 363 30.33 23.90 -25.09
N ILE A 364 30.93 24.49 -24.06
CA ILE A 364 31.05 25.95 -23.90
C ILE A 364 32.14 26.50 -24.84
N CYS A 365 33.19 25.74 -25.12
CA CYS A 365 34.24 26.12 -26.09
C CYS A 365 33.84 25.93 -27.58
N TYR A 366 32.69 25.29 -27.86
CA TYR A 366 32.16 25.09 -29.22
C TYR A 366 30.99 26.04 -29.58
N ARG A 367 30.71 27.04 -28.72
CA ARG A 367 29.93 28.23 -29.03
C ARG A 367 30.85 29.44 -29.04
#